data_AF-X1AEG7-F1
#
_entry.id   AF-X1AEG7-F1
#
_cell.length_a   1.000
_cell.length_b   1.000
_cell.length_c   1.000
_cell.angle_alpha   90.00
_cell.angle_beta   90.00
_cell.angle_gamma   90.00
#
_symmetry.space_group_name_H-M   'P 1'
#
loop_
_entity.id
_entity.type
_entity.pdbx_description
1 polymer ?
#
loop_
_entity_poly.entity_id
_entity_poly.type
_entity_poly.pdbx_seq_one_letter_code
_entity_poly.pdbx_strand_id
1 'polypeptide(L)' 'MFGIPSEAKQRIQSLEGVDMVSIENRDQKQALHIHSSDGSGIVAPVVSTLQNMGLRIGNVVVREPSLEDAYVRLVGGEI' A
#
# COMPACT_ATOMS: atom_id res chain seq x y z
N MET A 1 19.66 -8.44 -1.39
CA MET A 1 18.65 -7.89 -0.47
C MET A 1 17.31 -8.46 -0.91
N PHE A 2 16.62 -9.21 -0.05
CA PHE A 2 15.31 -9.80 -0.37
C PHE A 2 14.23 -8.86 0.14
N GLY A 3 13.20 -8.60 -0.67
CA GLY A 3 12.10 -7.71 -0.30
C GLY A 3 11.84 -6.58 -1.29
N ILE A 4 10.89 -5.73 -0.93
CA ILE A 4 10.46 -4.52 -1.62
C ILE A 4 11.59 -3.49 -1.55
N PRO A 5 12.15 -3.07 -2.70
CA PRO A 5 13.19 -2.05 -2.73
C PRO A 5 12.61 -0.68 -2.34
N SER A 6 13.45 0.17 -1.76
CA SER A 6 13.07 1.53 -1.36
C SER A 6 12.50 2.34 -2.53
N GLU A 7 12.99 2.11 -3.75
CA GLU A 7 12.49 2.73 -4.96
C GLU A 7 11.04 2.31 -5.27
N ALA A 8 10.68 1.04 -5.06
CA ALA A 8 9.31 0.58 -5.27
C ALA A 8 8.34 1.23 -4.27
N LYS A 9 8.77 1.38 -3.01
CA LYS A 9 8.01 2.12 -2.00
C LYS A 9 7.77 3.56 -2.44
N GLN A 10 8.82 4.26 -2.87
CA GLN A 10 8.71 5.65 -3.33
C GLN A 10 7.78 5.79 -4.53
N ARG A 11 7.91 4.92 -5.55
CA ARG A 11 7.02 4.94 -6.71
C ARG A 11 5.56 4.76 -6.32
N ILE A 12 5.27 3.84 -5.41
CA ILE A 12 3.91 3.62 -4.93
C ILE A 12 3.40 4.81 -4.12
N GLN A 13 4.24 5.42 -3.27
CA GLN A 13 3.89 6.65 -2.55
C GLN A 13 3.59 7.83 -3.48
N SER A 14 4.12 7.82 -4.71
CA SER A 14 3.86 8.85 -5.73
C SER A 14 2.64 8.56 -6.60
N LEU A 15 1.95 7.43 -6.42
CA LEU A 15 0.70 7.14 -7.14
C LEU A 15 -0.42 8.04 -6.62
N GLU A 16 -1.21 8.60 -7.55
CA GLU A 16 -2.41 9.35 -7.20
C GLU A 16 -3.38 8.48 -6.40
N GLY A 17 -3.93 9.05 -5.31
CA GLY A 17 -4.84 8.33 -4.41
C GLY A 17 -4.16 7.47 -3.34
N VAL A 18 -2.83 7.45 -3.24
CA VAL A 18 -2.12 6.82 -2.10
C VAL A 18 -1.92 7.82 -0.98
N ASP A 19 -2.49 7.54 0.20
CA ASP A 19 -2.33 8.35 1.41
C ASP A 19 -1.07 7.94 2.19
N MET A 20 -0.87 6.62 2.35
CA MET A 20 0.21 6.07 3.17
C MET A 20 0.67 4.71 2.64
N VAL A 21 1.98 4.47 2.74
CA VAL A 21 2.61 3.18 2.40
C VAL A 21 3.53 2.74 3.52
N SER A 22 3.29 1.56 4.07
CA SER A 22 4.15 0.92 5.06
C SER A 22 4.54 -0.50 4.63
N ILE A 23 5.72 -0.93 5.09
CA ILE A 23 6.26 -2.26 4.81
C ILE A 23 6.34 -3.00 6.13
N GLU A 24 5.68 -4.15 6.19
CA GLU A 24 5.75 -5.06 7.33
C GLU A 24 6.56 -6.29 6.93
N ASN A 25 7.55 -6.66 7.75
CA ASN A 25 8.30 -7.89 7.57
C ASN A 25 7.51 -9.06 8.20
N ARG A 26 7.19 -10.08 7.39
CA ARG A 26 6.52 -11.32 7.83
C ARG A 26 7.40 -12.52 7.49
N ASP A 27 8.29 -12.88 8.40
CA ASP A 27 9.23 -14.00 8.27
C ASP A 27 9.96 -13.99 6.91
N GLN A 28 9.50 -14.82 5.96
CA GLN A 28 10.10 -14.99 4.64
C GLN A 28 9.50 -14.10 3.54
N LYS A 29 8.59 -13.18 3.88
CA LYS A 29 7.96 -12.25 2.93
C LYS A 29 7.81 -10.85 3.52
N GLN A 30 7.56 -9.88 2.65
CA GLN A 30 7.17 -8.54 3.06
C GLN A 30 5.74 -8.26 2.62
N ALA A 31 4.96 -7.67 3.52
CA ALA A 31 3.63 -7.17 3.23
C ALA A 31 3.72 -5.66 2.98
N LEU A 32 3.20 -5.22 1.85
CA LEU A 32 3.03 -3.82 1.55
C LEU A 32 1.62 -3.41 1.94
N HIS A 33 1.52 -2.51 2.90
CA HIS A 33 0.26 -1.94 3.34
C HIS A 33 0.11 -0.57 2.68
N ILE A 34 -1.01 -0.39 1.99
CA ILE A 34 -1.31 0.83 1.24
C ILE A 34 -2.66 1.33 1.73
N HIS A 35 -2.67 2.56 2.23
CA HIS A 35 -3.88 3.29 2.53
C HIS A 35 -4.18 4.18 1.35
N SER A 36 -5.40 4.11 0.85
CA SER A 36 -5.86 4.87 -0.29
C SER A 36 -7.26 5.42 -0.01
N SER A 37 -7.49 6.64 -0.45
CA SER A 37 -8.80 7.28 -0.45
C SER A 37 -9.69 6.76 -1.59
N ASP A 38 -9.09 6.20 -2.65
CA ASP A 38 -9.74 5.61 -3.83
C ASP A 38 -10.03 4.10 -3.68
N GLY A 39 -9.81 3.55 -2.48
CA GLY A 39 -10.15 2.17 -2.14
C GLY A 39 -9.49 1.13 -3.06
N SER A 40 -10.31 0.39 -3.81
CA SER A 40 -9.83 -0.68 -4.70
C SER A 40 -9.23 -0.18 -6.02
N GLY A 41 -9.45 1.08 -6.40
CA GLY A 41 -8.94 1.66 -7.66
C GLY A 41 -7.41 1.65 -7.76
N ILE A 42 -6.73 1.70 -6.61
CA ILE A 42 -5.26 1.73 -6.52
C ILE A 42 -4.60 0.35 -6.75
N VAL A 43 -5.37 -0.74 -6.75
CA VAL A 43 -4.81 -2.10 -6.84
C VAL A 43 -4.11 -2.32 -8.18
N ALA A 44 -4.78 -2.02 -9.28
CA ALA A 44 -4.25 -2.21 -10.62
C ALA A 44 -2.94 -1.43 -10.87
N PRO A 45 -2.86 -0.12 -10.57
CA PRO A 45 -1.61 0.64 -10.76
C PRO A 45 -0.49 0.17 -9.84
N VAL A 46 -0.79 -0.21 -8.59
CA VAL A 46 0.21 -0.78 -7.66
C VAL A 46 0.77 -2.10 -8.19
N VAL A 47 -0.10 -3.04 -8.55
CA VAL A 47 0.28 -4.36 -9.05
C VAL A 47 1.14 -4.22 -10.31
N SER A 48 0.70 -3.37 -11.25
CA SER A 48 1.42 -3.10 -12.49
C SER A 48 2.81 -2.50 -12.23
N THR A 49 2.91 -1.55 -11.29
CA THR A 49 4.19 -0.92 -10.92
C THR A 49 5.18 -1.95 -10.37
N LEU A 50 4.74 -2.79 -9.44
CA LEU A 50 5.59 -3.83 -8.84
C LEU A 50 6.01 -4.90 -9.86
N GLN A 51 5.10 -5.35 -10.72
CA GLN A 51 5.40 -6.31 -11.77
C GLN A 51 6.40 -5.75 -12.80
N ASN A 52 6.26 -4.48 -13.20
CA ASN A 52 7.20 -3.82 -14.10
C ASN A 52 8.61 -3.68 -13.52
N MET A 53 8.74 -3.69 -12.19
CA MET A 53 10.03 -3.75 -11.49
C MET A 53 10.57 -5.17 -11.32
N GLY A 54 9.86 -6.19 -11.83
CA GLY A 54 10.24 -7.59 -11.72
C GLY A 54 9.93 -8.23 -10.36
N LEU A 55 9.13 -7.58 -9.51
CA LEU A 55 8.77 -8.09 -8.20
C LEU A 55 7.63 -9.11 -8.30
N ARG A 56 7.76 -10.23 -7.59
CA ARG A 56 6.71 -11.25 -7.50
C ARG A 56 5.71 -10.86 -6.43
N ILE A 57 4.43 -10.82 -6.81
CA ILE A 57 3.32 -10.54 -5.92
C ILE A 57 2.64 -11.88 -5.61
N GLY A 58 2.57 -12.24 -4.33
CA GLY A 58 1.97 -13.51 -3.90
C GLY A 58 0.45 -13.42 -3.73
N ASN A 59 -0.02 -12.40 -2.99
CA ASN A 59 -1.43 -12.20 -2.71
C ASN A 59 -1.73 -10.70 -2.61
N VAL A 60 -2.92 -10.31 -3.04
CA VAL A 60 -3.45 -8.95 -2.90
C VAL A 60 -4.79 -9.05 -2.18
N VAL A 61 -4.91 -8.38 -1.05
CA VAL A 61 -6.14 -8.33 -0.27
C VAL A 61 -6.57 -6.88 -0.20
N VAL A 62 -7.77 -6.61 -0.70
CA VAL A 62 -8.46 -5.34 -0.47
C VAL A 62 -9.43 -5.56 0.67
N ARG A 63 -9.36 -4.71 1.68
CA ARG A 63 -10.37 -4.65 2.74
C ARG A 63 -11.14 -3.34 2.61
N GLU A 64 -12.44 -3.40 2.83
CA GLU A 64 -13.22 -2.19 3.01
C GLU A 64 -12.73 -1.45 4.27
N PRO A 65 -12.67 -0.10 4.24
CA PRO A 65 -12.31 0.68 5.42
C PRO A 65 -13.32 0.40 6.55
N SER A 66 -12.82 0.16 7.76
CA SER A 66 -13.71 -0.06 8.91
C SER A 66 -14.19 1.27 9.50
N LEU A 67 -15.18 1.22 10.39
CA LEU A 67 -15.60 2.40 11.17
C LEU A 67 -14.46 2.99 12.01
N GLU A 68 -13.51 2.16 12.47
CA GLU A 68 -12.30 2.63 13.15
C GLU A 68 -11.37 3.40 12.22
N ASP A 69 -11.18 2.96 10.97
CA ASP A 69 -10.39 3.71 9.98
C ASP A 69 -11.01 5.08 9.68
N ALA A 70 -12.34 5.14 9.61
CA ALA A 70 -13.07 6.40 9.46
C ALA A 70 -12.91 7.32 10.68
N TYR A 71 -12.94 6.77 11.89
CA TYR A 71 -12.71 7.53 13.13
C TYR A 71 -11.28 8.08 13.21
N VAL A 72 -10.26 7.28 12.89
CA VAL A 72 -8.85 7.72 12.87
C VAL A 72 -8.63 8.83 11.86
N ARG A 73 -9.24 8.76 10.67
CA ARG A 73 -9.19 9.86 9.69
C ARG A 73 -9.87 11.13 10.19
N LEU A 74 -11.00 11.01 10.88
CA LEU A 74 -11.76 12.15 11.38
C LEU A 74 -11.12 12.83 12.60
N VAL A 75 -10.45 12.05 13.46
CA VAL A 75 -9.83 12.55 14.70
C VAL A 75 -8.34 12.86 14.53
N GLY A 76 -7.66 12.23 13.57
CA GLY A 76 -6.27 12.51 13.22
C GLY A 76 -6.07 13.64 12.21
N GLY A 77 -7.15 14.31 11.78
CA GLY A 77 -7.16 15.37 10.77
C GLY A 77 -6.90 16.80 11.28
N GLU A 78 -6.65 16.98 12.58
CA GLU A 78 -6.20 18.25 13.16
C GLU A 78 -4.88 18.04 13.92
N ILE A 79 -3.74 18.29 13.28
CA ILE A 79 -2.61 19.09 13.79
C ILE A 79 -1.84 19.67 12.60
#